data_AF-A0A3B8QDB5-F1
#
_entry.id   AF-A0A3B8QDB5-F1
#
_cell.length_a   1.000
_cell.length_b   1.000
_cell.length_c   1.000
_cell.angle_alpha   90.00
_cell.angle_beta   90.00
_cell.angle_gamma   90.00
#
_symmetry.space_group_name_H-M   'P 1'
#
loop_
_entity.id
_entity.type
_entity.pdbx_description
1 polymer ?
#
loop_
_entity_poly.entity_id
_entity_poly.type
_entity_poly.pdbx_seq_one_letter_code
_entity_poly.pdbx_strand_id
1 'polypeptide(L)'
;PTWWPAWLPWAPVLILWAPGGFRATCYYYRGAYYKAWFADPPNCSVGEPRQSYLGVWWKPATWNERSFPLIMQNMHRYFLFFALIFIVILSYDAWRALWFIDPATGEETLGLGVGTLVVTLNAILLGGYTLGCHSLRHLVGGGLDVLFDKPIRRTAHACVGCLNRRHMLWAWTSLVWVCFTDLYVRLLAMGVWTDWRIF
;
A
#
# COMPACT_ATOMS: atom_id res chain seq x y z
N PRO A 1 -13.05 23.26 6.78
CA PRO A 1 -14.22 24.08 6.38
C PRO A 1 -15.25 24.07 7.51
N THR A 2 -16.10 25.11 7.63
CA THR A 2 -17.02 25.31 8.78
C THR A 2 -18.10 24.24 8.92
N TRP A 3 -18.36 23.45 7.88
CA TRP A 3 -19.27 22.30 7.90
C TRP A 3 -18.63 21.01 8.45
N TRP A 4 -17.31 20.99 8.68
CA TRP A 4 -16.63 19.83 9.27
C TRP A 4 -16.82 19.83 10.79
N PRO A 5 -17.38 18.78 11.40
CA PRO A 5 -17.57 18.74 12.83
C PRO A 5 -16.22 18.79 13.55
N ALA A 6 -16.05 19.74 14.48
CA ALA A 6 -14.78 19.93 15.20
C ALA A 6 -14.34 18.71 16.02
N TRP A 7 -15.28 17.81 16.35
CA TRP A 7 -15.03 16.56 17.08
C TRP A 7 -14.61 15.39 16.17
N LEU A 8 -14.80 15.51 14.85
CA LEU A 8 -14.46 14.45 13.91
C LEU A 8 -12.97 14.56 13.55
N PRO A 9 -12.16 13.49 13.70
CA PRO A 9 -10.76 13.53 13.35
C PRO A 9 -10.59 13.94 11.88
N TRP A 10 -9.50 14.66 11.61
CA TRP A 10 -9.32 15.36 10.34
C TRP A 10 -9.30 14.35 9.19
N ALA A 11 -9.64 14.79 7.98
CA ALA A 11 -9.82 13.96 6.78
C ALA A 11 -8.82 12.79 6.58
N PRO A 12 -7.51 12.90 6.92
CA PRO A 12 -6.58 11.77 6.76
C PRO A 12 -6.97 10.51 7.53
N VAL A 13 -7.56 10.65 8.73
CA VAL A 13 -7.87 9.51 9.61
C VAL A 13 -9.00 8.64 9.04
N LEU A 14 -9.90 9.25 8.26
CA LEU A 14 -11.05 8.56 7.69
C LEU A 14 -10.68 7.62 6.53
N ILE A 15 -9.56 7.87 5.87
CA ILE A 15 -9.11 7.07 4.72
C ILE A 15 -7.98 6.12 5.13
N LEU A 16 -7.21 6.45 6.16
CA LEU A 16 -6.00 5.71 6.58
C LEU A 16 -6.23 4.24 6.92
N TRP A 17 -7.43 3.86 7.39
CA TRP A 17 -7.74 2.47 7.74
C TRP A 17 -7.52 1.49 6.59
N ALA A 18 -7.77 1.91 5.34
CA ALA A 18 -7.64 1.04 4.18
C ALA A 18 -6.18 0.82 3.74
N PRO A 19 -5.36 1.84 3.41
CA PRO A 19 -3.96 1.65 3.08
C PRO A 19 -3.13 1.20 4.31
N GLY A 20 -3.47 1.68 5.51
CA GLY A 20 -2.88 1.22 6.76
C GLY A 20 -3.20 -0.24 7.04
N GLY A 21 -4.46 -0.65 6.89
CA GLY A 21 -4.89 -2.04 6.98
C GLY A 21 -4.22 -2.94 5.94
N PHE A 22 -4.11 -2.47 4.69
CA PHE A 22 -3.40 -3.20 3.63
C PHE A 22 -1.93 -3.45 3.97
N ARG A 23 -1.22 -2.46 4.54
CA ARG A 23 0.17 -2.62 4.99
C ARG A 23 0.26 -3.52 6.23
N ALA A 24 -0.55 -3.28 7.25
CA ALA A 24 -0.54 -4.03 8.50
C ALA A 24 -0.87 -5.52 8.33
N THR A 25 -1.67 -5.85 7.30
CA THR A 25 -2.08 -7.23 7.00
C THR A 25 -1.20 -7.92 5.96
N CYS A 26 -0.22 -7.21 5.38
CA CYS A 26 0.63 -7.74 4.33
C CYS A 26 1.59 -8.82 4.86
N TYR A 27 1.79 -9.88 4.06
CA TYR A 27 2.65 -11.01 4.39
C TYR A 27 4.06 -10.59 4.81
N TYR A 28 4.65 -9.59 4.16
CA TYR A 28 5.95 -9.04 4.54
C TYR A 28 5.94 -8.45 5.95
N TYR A 29 5.00 -7.53 6.23
CA TYR A 29 4.90 -6.88 7.54
C TYR A 29 4.59 -7.90 8.63
N ARG A 30 3.74 -8.88 8.35
CA ARG A 30 3.48 -10.04 9.22
C ARG A 30 4.76 -10.73 9.67
N GLY A 31 5.62 -11.09 8.73
CA GLY A 31 6.92 -11.68 9.07
C GLY A 31 7.78 -10.73 9.91
N ALA A 32 7.79 -9.43 9.63
CA ALA A 32 8.60 -8.46 10.35
C ALA A 32 8.18 -8.31 11.82
N TYR A 33 6.90 -8.09 12.10
CA TYR A 33 6.45 -7.92 13.48
C TYR A 33 6.37 -9.27 14.23
N TYR A 34 6.18 -10.41 13.57
CA TYR A 34 6.32 -11.72 14.25
C TYR A 34 7.73 -11.98 14.75
N LYS A 35 8.74 -11.64 13.94
CA LYS A 35 10.15 -11.75 14.36
C LYS A 35 10.51 -10.77 15.46
N ALA A 36 10.10 -9.51 15.32
CA ALA A 36 10.48 -8.44 16.25
C ALA A 36 9.78 -8.55 17.62
N TRP A 37 8.51 -8.99 17.65
CA TRP A 37 7.71 -8.97 18.88
C TRP A 37 7.50 -10.36 19.50
N PHE A 38 7.52 -11.42 18.70
CA PHE A 38 7.22 -12.79 19.16
C PHE A 38 8.39 -13.77 18.98
N ALA A 39 9.51 -13.32 18.40
CA ALA A 39 10.66 -14.18 18.09
C ALA A 39 10.28 -15.46 17.32
N ASP A 40 9.26 -15.37 16.48
CA ASP A 40 8.75 -16.49 15.66
C ASP A 40 9.61 -16.61 14.39
N PRO A 41 10.32 -17.74 14.23
CA PRO A 41 11.77 -17.83 14.36
C PRO A 41 12.51 -16.66 13.69
N PRO A 42 13.46 -15.99 14.39
CA PRO A 42 14.16 -14.82 13.85
C PRO A 42 14.87 -15.11 12.53
N ASN A 43 15.41 -16.33 12.42
CA ASN A 43 16.14 -16.81 11.26
C ASN A 43 16.01 -18.33 11.12
N CYS A 44 16.33 -18.89 9.95
CA CYS A 44 16.18 -20.32 9.66
C CYS A 44 17.01 -21.23 10.59
N SER A 45 18.09 -20.71 11.19
CA SER A 45 18.96 -21.43 12.13
C SER A 45 18.61 -21.23 13.60
N VAL A 46 17.63 -20.38 13.92
CA VAL A 46 17.26 -20.02 15.29
C VAL A 46 15.87 -20.55 15.58
N GLY A 47 15.76 -21.46 16.55
CA GLY A 47 14.47 -22.00 16.98
C GLY A 47 13.56 -20.92 17.55
N GLU A 48 12.24 -21.10 17.39
CA GLU A 48 11.25 -20.27 18.05
C GLU A 48 11.12 -20.64 19.54
N PRO A 49 10.79 -19.69 20.43
CA PRO A 49 10.51 -19.99 21.84
C PRO A 49 9.26 -20.87 22.02
N ARG A 50 8.44 -21.00 20.98
CA ARG A 50 7.19 -21.73 20.98
C ARG A 50 7.41 -23.22 20.85
N GLN A 51 6.62 -23.97 21.62
CA GLN A 51 6.64 -25.44 21.63
C GLN A 51 5.60 -26.04 20.68
N SER A 52 4.70 -25.23 20.11
CA SER A 52 3.67 -25.65 19.17
C SER A 52 3.16 -24.48 18.33
N TYR A 53 2.97 -24.73 17.03
CA TYR A 53 2.39 -23.79 16.05
C TYR A 53 0.90 -23.51 16.29
N LEU A 54 0.17 -24.52 16.79
CA LEU A 54 -1.23 -24.41 17.20
C LEU A 54 -1.24 -24.49 18.74
N GLY A 55 -1.60 -23.41 19.42
CA GLY A 55 -1.77 -23.43 20.88
C GLY A 55 -2.61 -24.64 21.33
N VAL A 56 -2.33 -25.17 22.51
CA VAL A 56 -3.05 -26.34 23.06
C VAL A 56 -4.33 -25.89 23.79
N TRP A 57 -5.45 -26.59 23.56
CA TRP A 57 -6.81 -26.18 23.96
C TRP A 57 -6.99 -25.78 25.44
N TRP A 58 -6.19 -26.33 26.36
CA TRP A 58 -6.28 -26.01 27.80
C TRP A 58 -5.41 -24.83 28.26
N LYS A 59 -4.55 -24.28 27.39
CA LYS A 59 -3.78 -23.07 27.71
C LYS A 59 -4.52 -21.83 27.20
N PRO A 60 -4.66 -20.77 28.02
CA PRO A 60 -5.31 -19.53 27.58
C PRO A 60 -4.62 -19.00 26.32
N ALA A 61 -5.44 -18.77 25.29
CA ALA A 61 -5.12 -18.30 23.93
C ALA A 61 -3.63 -18.02 23.68
N THR A 62 -2.88 -19.07 23.34
CA THR A 62 -1.53 -18.88 22.79
C THR A 62 -1.70 -18.20 21.44
N TRP A 63 -1.16 -16.98 21.24
CA TRP A 63 -1.32 -16.12 20.05
C TRP A 63 -1.33 -16.89 18.71
N ASN A 64 -2.50 -17.38 18.31
CA ASN A 64 -2.67 -18.20 17.11
C ASN A 64 -3.24 -17.33 16.01
N GLU A 65 -2.82 -17.56 14.76
CA GLU A 65 -3.40 -16.90 13.58
C GLU A 65 -4.88 -17.18 13.38
N ARG A 66 -5.42 -18.17 14.11
CA ARG A 66 -6.86 -18.49 14.16
C ARG A 66 -7.63 -17.69 15.21
N SER A 67 -6.97 -16.86 16.00
CA SER A 67 -7.58 -16.12 17.10
C SER A 67 -7.40 -14.62 16.94
N PHE A 68 -8.32 -13.84 17.50
CA PHE A 68 -8.18 -12.39 17.56
C PHE A 68 -6.94 -12.03 18.41
N PRO A 69 -6.10 -11.07 17.99
CA PRO A 69 -6.25 -10.18 16.82
C PRO A 69 -5.63 -10.72 15.52
N LEU A 70 -4.85 -11.80 15.55
CA LEU A 70 -4.05 -12.27 14.40
C LEU A 70 -4.88 -12.83 13.23
N ILE A 71 -6.13 -13.23 13.47
CA ILE A 71 -7.07 -13.61 12.40
C ILE A 71 -7.33 -12.48 11.39
N MET A 72 -7.21 -11.23 11.81
CA MET A 72 -7.37 -10.05 10.94
C MET A 72 -6.35 -10.01 9.80
N GLN A 73 -5.24 -10.75 9.91
CA GLN A 73 -4.23 -10.85 8.86
C GLN A 73 -4.81 -11.48 7.57
N ASN A 74 -5.84 -12.32 7.69
CA ASN A 74 -6.55 -12.87 6.53
C ASN A 74 -7.34 -11.80 5.74
N MET A 75 -7.58 -10.62 6.34
CA MET A 75 -8.29 -9.53 5.68
C MET A 75 -7.47 -8.86 4.58
N HIS A 76 -6.16 -9.13 4.48
CA HIS A 76 -5.30 -8.56 3.44
C HIS A 76 -5.87 -8.74 2.03
N ARG A 77 -6.51 -9.89 1.78
CA ARG A 77 -7.16 -10.19 0.49
C ARG A 77 -8.28 -9.21 0.15
N TYR A 78 -8.99 -8.70 1.15
CA TYR A 78 -10.06 -7.72 0.97
C TYR A 78 -9.50 -6.31 0.83
N PHE A 79 -8.49 -5.98 1.66
CA PHE A 79 -7.77 -4.71 1.54
C PHE A 79 -7.11 -4.52 0.17
N LEU A 80 -6.70 -5.60 -0.51
CA LEU A 80 -6.18 -5.54 -1.87
C LEU A 80 -7.15 -4.86 -2.85
N PHE A 81 -8.45 -5.13 -2.77
CA PHE A 81 -9.43 -4.53 -3.69
C PHE A 81 -9.56 -3.02 -3.45
N PHE A 82 -9.59 -2.58 -2.19
CA PHE A 82 -9.57 -1.16 -1.85
C PHE A 82 -8.27 -0.50 -2.31
N ALA A 83 -7.13 -1.17 -2.13
CA ALA A 83 -5.84 -0.66 -2.58
C ALA A 83 -5.80 -0.48 -4.11
N LEU A 84 -6.32 -1.43 -4.89
CA LEU A 84 -6.42 -1.31 -6.34
C LEU A 84 -7.26 -0.10 -6.77
N ILE A 85 -8.40 0.14 -6.10
CA ILE A 85 -9.23 1.33 -6.33
C ILE A 85 -8.43 2.61 -6.05
N PHE A 86 -7.72 2.67 -4.91
CA PHE A 86 -6.89 3.84 -4.61
C PHE A 86 -5.77 4.05 -5.61
N ILE A 87 -5.16 3.01 -6.16
CA ILE A 87 -4.15 3.17 -7.22
C ILE A 87 -4.77 3.81 -8.47
N VAL A 88 -6.00 3.45 -8.84
CA VAL A 88 -6.70 4.09 -9.97
C VAL A 88 -6.96 5.57 -9.67
N ILE A 89 -7.46 5.88 -8.47
CA ILE A 89 -7.73 7.27 -8.05
C ILE A 89 -6.43 8.09 -8.05
N LEU A 90 -5.36 7.59 -7.42
CA LEU A 90 -4.07 8.27 -7.36
C LEU A 90 -3.45 8.46 -8.75
N SER A 91 -3.63 7.50 -9.65
CA SER A 91 -3.18 7.62 -11.04
C SER A 91 -3.99 8.66 -11.80
N TYR A 92 -5.30 8.76 -11.54
CA TYR A 92 -6.16 9.80 -12.09
C TYR A 92 -5.80 11.18 -11.54
N ASP A 93 -5.50 11.30 -10.25
CA ASP A 93 -5.04 12.55 -9.64
C ASP A 93 -3.69 12.99 -10.22
N ALA A 94 -2.76 12.05 -10.42
CA ALA A 94 -1.50 12.32 -11.10
C ALA A 94 -1.70 12.78 -12.55
N TRP A 95 -2.65 12.18 -13.27
CA TRP A 95 -3.04 12.64 -14.61
C TRP A 95 -3.63 14.05 -14.59
N ARG A 96 -4.54 14.34 -13.66
CA ARG A 96 -5.13 15.68 -13.48
C ARG A 96 -4.08 16.73 -13.12
N ALA A 97 -3.04 16.35 -12.39
CA ALA A 97 -1.93 17.23 -12.04
C ALA A 97 -1.04 17.64 -13.24
N LEU A 98 -1.22 17.04 -14.42
CA LEU A 98 -0.56 17.48 -15.66
C LEU A 98 -1.29 18.62 -16.37
N TRP A 99 -2.54 18.91 -16.00
CA TRP A 99 -3.37 19.90 -16.68
C TRP A 99 -3.43 21.18 -15.85
N PHE A 100 -2.68 22.19 -16.28
CA PHE A 100 -2.64 23.49 -15.64
C PHE A 100 -3.66 24.42 -16.28
N ILE A 101 -4.51 25.00 -15.44
CA ILE A 101 -5.48 26.01 -15.88
C ILE A 101 -4.80 27.36 -15.78
N ASP A 102 -4.71 28.08 -16.90
CA ASP A 102 -4.27 29.47 -16.89
C ASP A 102 -5.33 30.34 -16.20
N PRO A 103 -4.99 31.06 -15.11
CA PRO A 103 -5.93 31.93 -14.42
C PRO A 103 -6.50 33.08 -15.26
N ALA A 104 -5.78 33.49 -16.33
CA ALA A 104 -6.16 34.63 -17.16
C ALA A 104 -7.08 34.25 -18.33
N THR A 105 -6.84 33.10 -18.97
CA THR A 105 -7.60 32.66 -20.14
C THR A 105 -8.58 31.52 -19.84
N GLY A 106 -8.37 30.80 -18.73
CA GLY A 106 -9.14 29.60 -18.38
C GLY A 106 -8.82 28.39 -19.26
N GLU A 107 -7.82 28.47 -20.13
CA GLU A 107 -7.43 27.35 -20.99
C GLU A 107 -6.61 26.32 -20.22
N GLU A 108 -6.89 25.04 -20.49
CA GLU A 108 -6.12 23.92 -19.98
C GLU A 108 -4.89 23.70 -20.87
N THR A 109 -3.72 23.87 -20.27
CA THR A 109 -2.43 23.61 -20.92
C THR A 109 -1.75 22.41 -20.26
N LEU A 110 -1.05 21.62 -21.06
CA LEU A 110 -0.22 20.55 -20.53
C LEU A 110 0.99 21.20 -19.84
N GLY A 111 1.13 20.96 -18.55
CA GLY A 111 2.23 21.48 -17.76
C GLY A 111 2.87 20.41 -16.88
N LEU A 112 4.11 20.68 -16.51
CA LEU A 112 4.88 19.82 -15.61
C LEU A 112 5.42 20.65 -14.46
N GLY A 113 4.95 20.38 -13.24
CA GLY A 113 5.47 20.98 -12.02
C GLY A 113 6.24 19.98 -11.17
N VAL A 114 6.97 20.48 -10.18
CA VAL A 114 7.57 19.64 -9.14
C VAL A 114 6.48 18.85 -8.41
N GLY A 115 5.34 19.46 -8.13
CA GLY A 115 4.19 18.79 -7.52
C GLY A 115 3.64 17.65 -8.37
N THR A 116 3.55 17.84 -9.69
CA THR A 116 3.14 16.79 -10.63
C THR A 116 4.10 15.61 -10.59
N LEU A 117 5.42 15.86 -10.52
CA LEU A 117 6.42 14.80 -10.36
C LEU A 117 6.26 14.07 -9.02
N VAL A 118 6.04 14.80 -7.94
CA VAL A 118 5.90 14.23 -6.59
C VAL A 118 4.67 13.30 -6.51
N VAL A 119 3.52 13.76 -7.00
CA VAL A 119 2.26 12.98 -7.00
C VAL A 119 2.33 11.81 -7.96
N THR A 120 2.90 11.99 -9.16
CA THR A 120 3.11 10.89 -10.12
C THR A 120 4.02 9.81 -9.54
N LEU A 121 5.15 10.20 -8.94
CA LEU A 121 6.06 9.24 -8.31
C LEU A 121 5.38 8.51 -7.14
N ASN A 122 4.51 9.20 -6.39
CA ASN A 122 3.71 8.57 -5.34
C ASN A 122 2.78 7.48 -5.89
N ALA A 123 2.05 7.77 -6.97
CA ALA A 123 1.19 6.80 -7.64
C ALA A 123 1.99 5.58 -8.14
N ILE A 124 3.18 5.79 -8.72
CA ILE A 124 4.05 4.71 -9.20
C ILE A 124 4.57 3.85 -8.04
N LEU A 125 5.07 4.46 -6.95
CA LEU A 125 5.63 3.72 -5.82
C LEU A 125 4.56 2.91 -5.08
N LEU A 126 3.38 3.51 -4.82
CA LEU A 126 2.24 2.81 -4.23
C LEU A 126 1.68 1.74 -5.18
N GLY A 127 1.68 2.02 -6.48
CA GLY A 127 1.31 1.08 -7.52
C GLY A 127 2.24 -0.13 -7.53
N GLY A 128 3.55 0.08 -7.52
CA GLY A 128 4.55 -1.00 -7.44
C GLY A 128 4.40 -1.86 -6.19
N TYR A 129 4.07 -1.26 -5.04
CA TYR A 129 3.78 -2.01 -3.81
C TYR A 129 2.50 -2.86 -3.95
N THR A 130 1.40 -2.28 -4.42
CA THR A 130 0.10 -2.96 -4.55
C THR A 130 0.13 -4.03 -5.63
N LEU A 131 0.66 -3.70 -6.82
CA LEU A 131 0.76 -4.58 -7.98
C LEU A 131 1.83 -5.66 -7.81
N GLY A 132 2.79 -5.47 -6.92
CA GLY A 132 3.76 -6.50 -6.53
C GLY A 132 3.31 -7.39 -5.36
N CYS A 133 2.06 -7.27 -4.90
CA CYS A 133 1.59 -7.99 -3.73
C CYS A 133 1.45 -9.50 -3.97
N HIS A 134 1.82 -10.31 -2.97
CA HIS A 134 1.63 -11.76 -2.99
C HIS A 134 0.15 -12.16 -3.12
N SER A 135 -0.77 -11.41 -2.50
CA SER A 135 -2.21 -11.64 -2.64
C SER A 135 -2.68 -11.39 -4.08
N LEU A 136 -2.12 -10.39 -4.77
CA LEU A 136 -2.46 -10.14 -6.17
C LEU A 136 -1.94 -11.26 -7.07
N ARG A 137 -0.75 -11.79 -6.78
CA ARG A 137 -0.16 -12.93 -7.49
C ARG A 137 -1.07 -14.16 -7.45
N HIS A 138 -1.66 -14.45 -6.29
CA HIS A 138 -2.67 -15.50 -6.12
C HIS A 138 -3.96 -15.19 -6.88
N LEU A 139 -4.44 -13.95 -6.80
CA LEU A 139 -5.65 -13.52 -7.49
C LEU A 139 -5.53 -13.68 -9.02
N VAL A 140 -4.42 -13.25 -9.62
CA VAL A 140 -4.19 -13.39 -11.07
C VAL A 140 -3.87 -14.83 -11.49
N GLY A 141 -3.30 -15.65 -10.60
CA GLY A 141 -3.14 -17.09 -10.80
C GLY A 141 -4.49 -17.82 -10.88
N GLY A 142 -5.51 -17.28 -10.21
CA GLY A 142 -6.88 -17.79 -10.27
C GLY A 142 -7.06 -19.16 -9.61
N GLY A 143 -6.27 -19.45 -8.56
CA GLY A 143 -6.35 -20.70 -7.78
C GLY A 143 -5.87 -21.95 -8.54
N LEU A 144 -5.09 -21.78 -9.61
CA LEU A 144 -4.54 -22.89 -10.39
C LEU A 144 -3.11 -23.19 -9.95
N ASP A 145 -2.79 -24.48 -9.80
CA ASP A 145 -1.42 -24.94 -9.51
C ASP A 145 -0.54 -24.97 -10.78
N VAL A 146 -1.16 -25.04 -11.96
CA VAL A 146 -0.47 -25.13 -13.26
C VAL A 146 -0.97 -24.05 -14.21
N LEU A 147 -0.05 -23.23 -14.72
CA LEU A 147 -0.34 -22.11 -15.65
C LEU A 147 0.13 -22.37 -17.10
N PHE A 148 0.59 -23.58 -17.41
CA PHE A 148 1.20 -23.91 -18.70
C PHE A 148 0.30 -23.58 -19.91
N ASP A 149 -0.97 -23.99 -19.84
CA ASP A 149 -1.98 -23.79 -20.90
C ASP A 149 -2.85 -22.54 -20.69
N LYS A 150 -2.35 -21.55 -19.93
CA LYS A 150 -3.09 -20.32 -19.60
C LYS A 150 -2.19 -19.10 -19.83
N PRO A 151 -1.91 -18.74 -21.10
CA PRO A 151 -0.87 -17.78 -21.45
C PRO A 151 -1.09 -16.40 -20.82
N ILE A 152 -2.33 -15.89 -20.82
CA ILE A 152 -2.66 -14.59 -20.21
C ILE A 152 -2.37 -14.59 -18.71
N ARG A 153 -2.84 -15.62 -17.97
CA ARG A 153 -2.61 -15.73 -16.52
C ARG A 153 -1.13 -15.92 -16.21
N ARG A 154 -0.42 -16.71 -17.01
CA ARG A 154 1.03 -16.91 -16.89
C ARG A 154 1.77 -15.59 -17.02
N THR A 155 1.43 -14.77 -18.02
CA THR A 155 2.03 -13.45 -18.21
C THR A 155 1.71 -12.50 -17.05
N ALA A 156 0.43 -12.39 -16.66
CA ALA A 156 0.03 -11.54 -15.53
C ALA A 156 0.74 -11.96 -14.23
N HIS A 157 0.80 -13.26 -13.95
CA HIS A 157 1.52 -13.82 -12.81
C HIS A 157 3.02 -13.54 -12.88
N ALA A 158 3.64 -13.59 -14.07
CA ALA A 158 5.04 -13.25 -14.26
C ALA A 158 5.31 -11.74 -14.05
N CYS A 159 4.44 -10.86 -14.53
CA CYS A 159 4.53 -9.41 -14.31
C CYS A 159 4.42 -9.06 -12.82
N VAL A 160 3.39 -9.58 -12.14
CA VAL A 160 3.25 -9.43 -10.68
C VAL A 160 4.45 -10.02 -9.96
N GLY A 161 4.92 -11.20 -10.40
CA GLY A 161 6.13 -11.84 -9.88
C GLY A 161 7.39 -10.98 -10.03
N CYS A 162 7.50 -10.22 -11.12
CA CYS A 162 8.62 -9.29 -11.35
C CYS A 162 8.67 -8.20 -10.28
N LEU A 163 7.53 -7.55 -10.03
CA LEU A 163 7.41 -6.53 -8.98
C LEU A 163 7.54 -7.15 -7.57
N ASN A 164 7.00 -8.36 -7.37
CA ASN A 164 7.00 -9.05 -6.09
C ASN A 164 8.41 -9.37 -5.58
N ARG A 165 9.39 -9.65 -6.46
CA ARG A 165 10.80 -9.87 -6.07
C ARG A 165 11.39 -8.71 -5.27
N ARG A 166 10.91 -7.48 -5.49
CA ARG A 166 11.33 -6.27 -4.76
C ARG A 166 10.20 -5.70 -3.89
N HIS A 167 9.20 -6.50 -3.52
CA HIS A 167 8.03 -6.04 -2.78
C HIS A 167 8.39 -5.31 -1.47
N MET A 168 9.41 -5.79 -0.74
CA MET A 168 9.93 -5.13 0.45
C MET A 168 10.46 -3.72 0.15
N LEU A 169 11.21 -3.56 -0.94
CA LEU A 169 11.73 -2.27 -1.36
C LEU A 169 10.57 -1.31 -1.68
N TRP A 170 9.61 -1.74 -2.49
CA TRP A 170 8.41 -0.96 -2.81
C TRP A 170 7.62 -0.58 -1.55
N ALA A 171 7.55 -1.44 -0.54
CA ALA A 171 6.85 -1.17 0.71
C ALA A 171 7.47 0.01 1.47
N TRP A 172 8.80 0.05 1.58
CA TRP A 172 9.53 1.12 2.29
C TRP A 172 9.62 2.40 1.48
N THR A 173 9.97 2.32 0.20
CA THR A 173 10.07 3.53 -0.64
C THR A 173 8.72 4.22 -0.77
N SER A 174 7.63 3.47 -0.96
CA SER A 174 6.29 4.04 -0.97
C SER A 174 5.85 4.58 0.39
N LEU A 175 6.31 4.01 1.51
CA LEU A 175 5.98 4.52 2.85
C LEU A 175 6.60 5.90 3.09
N VAL A 176 7.89 6.01 2.83
CA VAL A 176 8.62 7.27 3.00
C VAL A 176 8.08 8.31 2.03
N TRP A 177 7.85 7.92 0.78
CA TRP A 177 7.41 8.84 -0.24
C TRP A 177 5.97 9.33 -0.03
N VAL A 178 5.03 8.47 0.39
CA VAL A 178 3.65 8.94 0.65
C VAL A 178 3.61 9.95 1.79
N CYS A 179 4.38 9.72 2.86
CA CYS A 179 4.51 10.69 3.94
C CYS A 179 5.12 12.02 3.46
N PHE A 180 6.11 11.95 2.58
CA PHE A 180 6.68 13.14 1.94
C PHE A 180 5.68 13.86 1.04
N THR A 181 4.92 13.14 0.20
CA THR A 181 3.89 13.71 -0.67
C THR A 181 2.81 14.41 0.14
N ASP A 182 2.32 13.80 1.22
CA ASP A 182 1.34 14.41 2.12
C ASP A 182 1.87 15.70 2.75
N LEU A 183 3.13 15.68 3.22
CA LEU A 183 3.79 16.88 3.76
C LEU A 183 3.97 17.96 2.69
N TYR A 184 4.44 17.58 1.49
CA TYR A 184 4.67 18.48 0.36
C TYR A 184 3.38 19.20 -0.04
N VAL A 185 2.30 18.44 -0.28
CA VAL A 185 0.99 19.00 -0.66
C VAL A 185 0.43 19.89 0.45
N ARG A 186 0.60 19.50 1.73
CA ARG A 186 0.17 20.33 2.86
C ARG A 186 0.96 21.65 2.93
N LEU A 187 2.27 21.62 2.72
CA LEU A 187 3.10 22.84 2.73
C LEU A 187 2.78 23.76 1.56
N LEU A 188 2.47 23.20 0.38
CA LEU A 188 1.94 23.98 -0.75
C LEU A 188 0.58 24.62 -0.42
N ALA A 189 -0.35 23.85 0.15
CA ALA A 189 -1.68 24.34 0.50
C ALA A 189 -1.66 25.44 1.59
N MET A 190 -0.66 25.41 2.47
CA MET A 190 -0.43 26.46 3.47
C MET A 190 0.36 27.66 2.93
N GLY A 191 0.80 27.62 1.67
CA GLY A 191 1.62 28.67 1.04
C GLY A 191 3.05 28.77 1.59
N VAL A 192 3.51 27.75 2.33
CA VAL A 192 4.89 27.70 2.86
C VAL A 192 5.87 27.34 1.76
N TRP A 193 5.48 26.42 0.87
CA TRP A 193 6.25 26.04 -0.31
C TRP A 193 5.58 26.58 -1.57
N THR A 194 6.41 26.83 -2.58
CA THR A 194 5.97 27.22 -3.92
C THR A 194 6.14 26.04 -4.86
N ASP A 195 5.11 25.75 -5.64
CA ASP A 195 5.19 24.73 -6.67
C ASP A 195 5.89 25.30 -7.91
N TRP A 196 7.07 24.78 -8.22
CA TRP A 196 7.86 25.25 -9.36
C TRP A 196 7.40 24.57 -10.64
N ARG A 197 7.01 25.38 -11.63
CA ARG A 197 6.65 24.90 -12.98
C ARG A 197 7.91 24.77 -13.82
N ILE A 198 8.00 23.66 -14.56
CA ILE A 198 9.08 23.38 -15.51
C ILE A 198 8.68 23.89 -16.89
N PHE A 199 7.46 23.58 -17.32
CA PHE A 199 6.78 24.14 -18.51
C PHE A 199 5.27 23.99 -18.37
#